data_AF-A0A3Q0FVX0-F1
#
_entry.id   AF-A0A3Q0FVX0-F1
#
_cell.length_a   1.000
_cell.length_b   1.000
_cell.length_c   1.000
_cell.angle_alpha   90.00
_cell.angle_beta   90.00
_cell.angle_gamma   90.00
#
_symmetry.space_group_name_H-M   'P 1'
#
loop_
_entity.id
_entity.type
_entity.pdbx_description
1 polymer ?
#
loop_
_entity_poly.entity_id
_entity_poly.type
_entity_poly.pdbx_seq_one_letter_code
_entity_poly.pdbx_strand_id
1 'polypeptide(L)'
;MTGLKKLLSKALVFQPLGTSGYDGNMNWEKGEGHPFTYFVYGAACSEVAIDCLTGDHKNLRTDIVMDIGCSINPAVDIGQIEGAFVQGIGLYTLEELNYSPKGVLHTRGPDHYKIPAVCDIPEQFSVSLLSPSQNPHAIYASKGVGEAGLFLGCSVFFALRDAVSTARKERGLPGAFTLNSPLTPERIRMACADDFTQMIAKDHPDSFSPWAISI
;
A
#
# COMPACT_ATOMS: atom_id res chain seq x y z
N MET A 1 -14.30 13.09 -28.31
CA MET A 1 -14.42 13.58 -26.93
C MET A 1 -14.74 12.40 -26.04
N THR A 2 -13.71 11.66 -25.64
CA THR A 2 -13.86 10.44 -24.83
C THR A 2 -13.96 10.88 -23.38
N GLY A 3 -15.11 10.65 -22.75
CA GLY A 3 -15.38 11.06 -21.37
C GLY A 3 -14.38 10.46 -20.38
N LEU A 4 -14.22 11.15 -19.26
CA LEU A 4 -13.47 10.76 -18.08
C LEU A 4 -13.78 9.29 -17.70
N LYS A 5 -12.98 8.34 -18.19
CA LYS A 5 -13.16 6.91 -17.92
C LYS A 5 -12.61 6.63 -16.52
N LYS A 6 -13.50 6.41 -15.54
CA LYS A 6 -13.13 5.81 -14.25
C LYS A 6 -12.89 4.33 -14.46
N LEU A 7 -11.64 3.90 -14.32
CA LEU A 7 -11.26 2.48 -14.31
C LEU A 7 -11.39 1.94 -12.89
N LEU A 8 -12.37 1.05 -12.69
CA LEU A 8 -12.57 0.34 -11.42
C LEU A 8 -11.69 -0.91 -11.42
N SER A 9 -10.93 -1.10 -10.36
CA SER A 9 -10.04 -2.26 -10.19
C SER A 9 -10.11 -2.79 -8.76
N LYS A 10 -9.91 -4.10 -8.57
CA LYS A 10 -9.92 -4.77 -7.27
C LYS A 10 -8.66 -5.60 -7.06
N ALA A 11 -8.07 -5.54 -5.86
CA ALA A 11 -6.96 -6.40 -5.48
C ALA A 11 -7.21 -7.05 -4.12
N LEU A 12 -6.91 -8.35 -3.99
CA LEU A 12 -6.97 -9.11 -2.75
C LEU A 12 -5.55 -9.45 -2.28
N VAL A 13 -5.23 -9.09 -1.04
CA VAL A 13 -3.93 -9.36 -0.42
C VAL A 13 -4.14 -10.26 0.78
N PHE A 14 -3.24 -11.23 0.99
CA PHE A 14 -3.18 -12.07 2.18
C PHE A 14 -1.88 -11.81 2.94
N GLN A 15 -1.96 -11.72 4.27
CA GLN A 15 -0.80 -11.44 5.12
C GLN A 15 -0.75 -12.40 6.31
N PRO A 16 0.31 -13.21 6.44
CA PRO A 16 0.74 -13.78 7.72
C PRO A 16 1.74 -12.83 8.39
N LEU A 17 1.46 -12.36 9.61
CA LEU A 17 2.43 -11.64 10.44
C LEU A 17 2.85 -12.51 11.64
N GLY A 18 4.13 -12.86 11.69
CA GLY A 18 4.71 -13.60 12.81
C GLY A 18 4.91 -12.69 14.01
N THR A 19 4.36 -13.08 15.16
CA THR A 19 4.60 -12.36 16.42
C THR A 19 5.75 -13.03 17.16
N SER A 20 6.83 -12.28 17.41
CA SER A 20 7.96 -12.79 18.19
C SER A 20 7.58 -12.85 19.66
N GLY A 21 7.85 -13.99 20.30
CA GLY A 21 7.65 -14.19 21.74
C GLY A 21 8.96 -14.56 22.43
N TYR A 22 8.89 -14.74 23.74
CA TYR A 22 10.07 -14.96 24.60
C TYR A 22 10.82 -16.28 24.32
N ASP A 23 10.20 -17.25 23.66
CA ASP A 23 10.75 -18.59 23.38
C ASP A 23 11.34 -18.74 21.95
N GLY A 24 11.82 -17.66 21.34
CA GLY A 24 12.40 -17.69 20.00
C GLY A 24 13.77 -18.40 19.94
N ASN A 25 13.80 -19.68 19.57
CA ASN A 25 15.05 -20.43 19.35
C ASN A 25 15.44 -20.42 17.86
N MET A 26 16.05 -19.33 17.41
CA MET A 26 16.50 -19.15 16.03
C MET A 26 18.01 -19.30 15.92
N ASN A 27 18.49 -20.24 15.10
CA ASN A 27 19.88 -20.38 14.74
C ASN A 27 20.15 -19.74 13.37
N TRP A 28 20.76 -18.56 13.39
CA TRP A 28 21.06 -17.80 12.17
C TRP A 28 22.16 -18.40 11.29
N GLU A 29 23.07 -19.20 11.85
CA GLU A 29 24.12 -19.87 11.06
C GLU A 29 23.55 -21.02 10.22
N LYS A 30 22.55 -21.71 10.76
CA LYS A 30 21.88 -22.84 10.08
C LYS A 30 20.59 -22.45 9.35
N GLY A 31 20.01 -21.30 9.67
CA GLY A 31 18.72 -20.86 9.14
C GLY A 31 17.53 -21.67 9.65
N GLU A 32 17.66 -22.33 10.81
CA GLU A 32 16.62 -23.18 11.39
C GLU A 32 16.18 -22.65 12.77
N GLY A 33 14.88 -22.75 13.07
CA GLY A 33 14.35 -22.35 14.36
C GLY A 33 12.86 -22.04 14.36
N HIS A 34 12.35 -21.72 15.55
CA HIS A 34 10.97 -21.26 15.75
C HIS A 34 10.99 -19.81 16.25
N PRO A 35 11.17 -18.82 15.35
CA PRO A 35 11.33 -17.41 15.74
C PRO A 35 10.02 -16.73 16.16
N PHE A 36 8.86 -17.31 15.81
CA PHE A 36 7.54 -16.73 16.05
C PHE A 36 6.67 -17.68 16.86
N THR A 37 5.91 -17.13 17.81
CA THR A 37 5.04 -17.90 18.72
C THR A 37 3.68 -18.20 18.10
N TYR A 38 3.14 -17.25 17.33
CA TYR A 38 1.92 -17.42 16.54
C TYR A 38 1.93 -16.46 15.35
N PHE A 39 0.99 -16.67 14.42
CA PHE A 39 0.78 -15.83 13.26
C PHE A 39 -0.60 -15.18 13.30
N VAL A 40 -0.64 -13.90 12.90
CA VAL A 40 -1.87 -13.16 12.60
C VAL A 40 -2.12 -13.28 11.12
N TYR A 41 -3.34 -13.66 10.75
CA TYR A 41 -3.74 -13.78 9.37
C TYR A 41 -4.73 -12.68 9.03
N GLY A 42 -4.54 -12.03 7.89
CA GLY A 42 -5.46 -11.02 7.41
C GLY A 42 -5.58 -11.08 5.90
N ALA A 43 -6.72 -10.60 5.40
CA ALA A 43 -6.90 -10.33 4.00
C ALA A 43 -7.61 -8.97 3.80
N ALA A 44 -7.20 -8.25 2.76
CA ALA A 44 -7.82 -6.98 2.38
C ALA A 44 -8.15 -6.95 0.90
N CYS A 45 -9.34 -6.47 0.56
CA CYS A 45 -9.77 -6.17 -0.79
C CYS A 45 -9.99 -4.68 -0.95
N SER A 46 -9.30 -4.04 -1.88
CA SER A 46 -9.44 -2.59 -2.15
C SER A 46 -9.88 -2.33 -3.58
N GLU A 47 -10.76 -1.33 -3.75
CA GLU A 47 -11.27 -0.83 -5.01
C GLU A 47 -10.94 0.65 -5.20
N VAL A 48 -10.37 0.99 -6.36
CA VAL A 48 -9.90 2.34 -6.68
C VAL A 48 -10.41 2.80 -8.05
N ALA A 49 -10.45 4.11 -8.25
CA ALA A 49 -10.60 4.73 -9.56
C ALA A 49 -9.48 5.73 -9.82
N ILE A 50 -8.84 5.64 -11.00
CA ILE A 50 -7.78 6.55 -11.42
C ILE A 50 -8.27 7.52 -12.51
N ASP A 51 -7.74 8.74 -12.51
CA ASP A 51 -7.80 9.67 -13.63
C ASP A 51 -6.51 9.55 -14.47
N CYS A 52 -6.63 9.01 -15.67
CA CYS A 52 -5.49 8.78 -16.55
C CYS A 52 -4.84 10.08 -17.09
N LEU A 53 -5.52 11.22 -17.02
CA LEU A 53 -5.02 12.50 -17.54
C LEU A 53 -4.19 13.27 -16.52
N THR A 54 -4.51 13.12 -15.22
CA THR A 54 -3.84 13.82 -14.12
C THR A 54 -2.96 12.91 -13.28
N GLY A 55 -3.27 11.60 -13.24
CA GLY A 55 -2.66 10.64 -12.33
C GLY A 55 -3.31 10.60 -10.95
N ASP A 56 -4.33 11.43 -10.70
CA ASP A 56 -5.08 11.42 -9.44
C ASP A 56 -5.86 10.11 -9.28
N HIS A 57 -6.16 9.74 -8.04
CA HIS A 57 -6.93 8.54 -7.75
C HIS A 57 -7.84 8.70 -6.54
N LYS A 58 -8.87 7.86 -6.48
CA LYS A 58 -9.81 7.81 -5.38
C LYS A 58 -9.97 6.39 -4.87
N ASN A 59 -9.88 6.24 -3.55
CA ASN A 59 -10.13 5.00 -2.84
C ASN A 59 -11.65 4.86 -2.63
N LEU A 60 -12.29 3.94 -3.34
CA LEU A 60 -13.75 3.81 -3.35
C LEU A 60 -14.23 2.92 -2.21
N ARG A 61 -13.60 1.76 -2.06
CA ARG A 61 -14.00 0.77 -1.07
C ARG A 61 -12.83 -0.07 -0.63
N THR A 62 -12.78 -0.39 0.67
CA THR A 62 -11.90 -1.42 1.22
C THR A 62 -12.68 -2.31 2.18
N ASP A 63 -12.53 -3.63 2.01
CA ASP A 63 -13.00 -4.65 2.95
C ASP A 63 -11.80 -5.39 3.54
N ILE A 64 -11.72 -5.45 4.87
CA ILE A 64 -10.65 -6.15 5.61
C ILE A 64 -11.27 -7.25 6.47
N VAL A 65 -10.66 -8.45 6.43
CA VAL A 65 -10.96 -9.54 7.35
C VAL A 65 -9.68 -9.96 8.07
N MET A 66 -9.71 -10.01 9.40
CA MET A 66 -8.53 -10.30 10.23
C MET A 66 -8.83 -11.39 11.26
N ASP A 67 -7.95 -12.40 11.34
CA ASP A 67 -7.92 -13.40 12.41
C ASP A 67 -7.04 -12.91 13.56
N ILE A 68 -7.70 -12.40 14.59
CA ILE A 68 -7.06 -11.89 15.81
C ILE A 68 -7.29 -12.80 17.03
N GLY A 69 -7.78 -14.04 16.81
CA GLY A 69 -8.15 -14.94 17.90
C GLY A 69 -9.32 -14.39 18.75
N CYS A 70 -9.23 -14.55 20.06
CA CYS A 70 -10.15 -13.95 21.02
C CYS A 70 -9.71 -12.53 21.36
N SER A 71 -10.29 -11.53 20.68
CA SER A 71 -10.04 -10.11 20.96
C SER A 71 -10.29 -9.78 22.44
N ILE A 72 -9.32 -9.09 23.06
CA ILE A 72 -9.45 -8.60 24.44
C ILE A 72 -10.38 -7.36 24.44
N ASN A 73 -10.21 -6.48 23.45
CA ASN A 73 -11.04 -5.30 23.27
C ASN A 73 -11.24 -5.03 21.78
N PRO A 74 -12.39 -5.43 21.21
CA PRO A 74 -12.66 -5.30 19.78
C PRO A 74 -12.57 -3.86 19.27
N ALA A 75 -12.94 -2.86 20.09
CA ALA A 75 -12.91 -1.46 19.66
C ALA A 75 -11.47 -0.95 19.46
N VAL A 76 -10.55 -1.34 20.35
CA VAL A 76 -9.13 -0.99 20.23
C VAL A 76 -8.50 -1.76 19.08
N ASP A 77 -8.80 -3.05 18.96
CA ASP A 77 -8.23 -3.89 17.91
C ASP A 77 -8.67 -3.41 16.52
N ILE A 78 -9.95 -3.06 16.33
CA ILE A 78 -10.44 -2.47 15.07
C ILE A 78 -9.73 -1.15 14.78
N GLY A 79 -9.60 -0.25 15.77
CA GLY A 79 -8.89 1.02 15.58
C GLY A 79 -7.41 0.85 15.19
N GLN A 80 -6.74 -0.19 15.70
CA GLN A 80 -5.38 -0.54 15.28
C GLN A 80 -5.34 -1.02 13.83
N ILE A 81 -6.30 -1.87 13.42
CA ILE A 81 -6.40 -2.36 12.04
C ILE A 81 -6.61 -1.19 11.07
N GLU A 82 -7.55 -0.30 11.38
CA GLU A 82 -7.86 0.88 10.57
C GLU A 82 -6.65 1.83 10.49
N GLY A 83 -6.05 2.15 11.63
CA GLY A 83 -4.90 3.06 11.69
C GLY A 83 -3.68 2.51 10.94
N ALA A 84 -3.35 1.24 11.15
CA ALA A 84 -2.25 0.58 10.45
C ALA A 84 -2.53 0.49 8.94
N PHE A 85 -3.76 0.16 8.53
CA PHE A 85 -4.12 0.13 7.12
C PHE A 85 -3.95 1.49 6.45
N VAL A 86 -4.43 2.57 7.08
CA VAL A 86 -4.28 3.94 6.54
C VAL A 86 -2.81 4.36 6.46
N GLN A 87 -1.98 4.02 7.46
CA GLN A 87 -0.52 4.21 7.37
C GLN A 87 0.08 3.43 6.18
N GLY A 88 -0.40 2.22 5.94
CA GLY A 88 -0.05 1.42 4.76
C GLY A 88 -0.43 2.11 3.45
N ILE A 89 -1.64 2.68 3.34
CA ILE A 89 -2.04 3.47 2.17
C ILE A 89 -1.02 4.59 1.93
N GLY A 90 -0.69 5.34 2.98
CA GLY A 90 0.31 6.41 2.93
C GLY A 90 1.63 5.93 2.35
N LEU A 91 2.22 4.90 2.97
CA LEU A 91 3.48 4.29 2.55
C LEU A 91 3.49 3.88 1.08
N TYR A 92 2.39 3.32 0.57
CA TYR A 92 2.35 2.78 -0.79
C TYR A 92 1.89 3.76 -1.87
N THR A 93 1.29 4.91 -1.52
CA THR A 93 0.63 5.78 -2.52
C THR A 93 0.96 7.26 -2.42
N LEU A 94 1.25 7.78 -1.23
CA LEU A 94 1.29 9.23 -0.97
C LEU A 94 2.64 9.70 -0.41
N GLU A 95 3.15 8.96 0.58
CA GLU A 95 4.29 9.39 1.39
C GLU A 95 5.61 9.22 0.62
N GLU A 96 6.15 10.34 0.13
CA GLU A 96 7.40 10.37 -0.63
C GLU A 96 8.46 11.27 0.02
N LEU A 97 9.69 10.76 0.09
CA LEU A 97 10.85 11.49 0.57
C LEU A 97 11.75 11.88 -0.59
N ASN A 98 11.87 13.18 -0.85
CA ASN A 98 12.71 13.69 -1.93
C ASN A 98 14.08 14.10 -1.40
N TYR A 99 15.13 13.54 -2.00
CA TYR A 99 16.51 13.84 -1.68
C TYR A 99 17.22 14.46 -2.87
N SER A 100 18.08 15.45 -2.62
CA SER A 100 19.01 15.97 -3.63
C SER A 100 20.07 14.91 -4.02
N PRO A 101 20.76 15.07 -5.16
CA PRO A 101 21.92 14.25 -5.52
C PRO A 101 23.07 14.26 -4.49
N LYS A 102 23.07 15.22 -3.56
CA LYS A 102 24.05 15.33 -2.48
C LYS A 102 23.58 14.70 -1.16
N GLY A 103 22.44 14.01 -1.16
CA GLY A 103 21.87 13.34 0.02
C GLY A 103 21.10 14.27 0.97
N VAL A 104 20.87 15.53 0.59
CA VAL A 104 20.08 16.47 1.41
C VAL A 104 18.58 16.21 1.22
N LEU A 105 17.85 15.98 2.33
CA LEU A 105 16.39 15.85 2.35
C LEU A 105 15.70 17.19 2.06
N HIS A 106 14.80 17.20 1.07
CA HIS A 106 13.98 18.36 0.69
C HIS A 106 12.61 18.37 1.37
N THR A 107 11.95 17.23 1.50
CA THR A 107 10.61 17.09 2.10
C THR A 107 10.66 17.22 3.62
N ARG A 108 10.74 18.47 4.11
CA ARG A 108 10.81 18.79 5.54
C ARG A 108 9.47 19.34 6.00
N GLY A 109 8.83 18.62 6.91
CA GLY A 109 7.55 19.03 7.51
C GLY A 109 6.31 18.67 6.69
N PRO A 110 5.11 18.87 7.27
CA PRO A 110 3.83 18.41 6.70
C PRO A 110 3.41 19.18 5.44
N ASP A 111 3.99 20.35 5.19
CA ASP A 111 3.74 21.13 3.97
C ASP A 111 4.28 20.43 2.72
N HIS A 112 5.33 19.61 2.89
CA HIS A 112 5.99 18.89 1.80
C HIS A 112 5.84 17.37 1.89
N TYR A 113 5.82 16.80 3.11
CA TYR A 113 5.58 15.38 3.33
C TYR A 113 4.10 15.14 3.65
N LYS A 114 3.39 14.50 2.71
CA LYS A 114 1.93 14.34 2.77
C LYS A 114 1.57 12.97 3.31
N ILE A 115 1.11 12.95 4.55
CA ILE A 115 0.44 11.80 5.15
C ILE A 115 -1.01 11.72 4.67
N PRO A 116 -1.65 10.54 4.72
CA PRO A 116 -3.07 10.39 4.41
C PRO A 116 -3.96 11.32 5.24
N ALA A 117 -4.84 12.02 4.56
CA ALA A 117 -5.89 12.86 5.12
C ALA A 117 -7.26 12.20 4.98
N VAL A 118 -8.31 12.89 5.41
CA VAL A 118 -9.71 12.40 5.36
C VAL A 118 -10.19 12.17 3.92
N CYS A 119 -9.60 12.82 2.91
CA CYS A 119 -9.94 12.57 1.51
C CYS A 119 -9.31 11.28 0.95
N ASP A 120 -8.31 10.73 1.63
CA ASP A 120 -7.52 9.61 1.13
C ASP A 120 -7.99 8.26 1.70
N ILE A 121 -8.84 8.28 2.75
CA ILE A 121 -9.46 7.07 3.27
C ILE A 121 -10.53 6.53 2.29
N PRO A 122 -10.74 5.21 2.21
CA PRO A 122 -11.79 4.64 1.38
C PRO A 122 -13.18 5.16 1.77
N GLU A 123 -14.01 5.55 0.80
CA GLU A 123 -15.38 6.04 1.09
C GLU A 123 -16.24 4.98 1.80
N GLN A 124 -16.07 3.71 1.40
CA GLN A 124 -16.64 2.56 2.07
C GLN A 124 -15.52 1.76 2.73
N PHE A 125 -15.39 1.86 4.05
CA PHE A 125 -14.36 1.14 4.78
C PHE A 125 -15.01 0.17 5.77
N SER A 126 -14.78 -1.14 5.56
CA SER A 126 -15.34 -2.22 6.36
C SER A 126 -14.24 -3.10 6.94
N VAL A 127 -14.26 -3.29 8.26
CA VAL A 127 -13.35 -4.19 8.98
C VAL A 127 -14.16 -5.26 9.68
N SER A 128 -13.85 -6.52 9.43
CA SER A 128 -14.49 -7.68 10.04
C SER A 128 -13.46 -8.56 10.74
N LEU A 129 -13.82 -9.08 11.90
CA LEU A 129 -12.99 -10.01 12.66
C LEU A 129 -13.44 -11.44 12.36
N LEU A 130 -12.49 -12.34 12.10
CA LEU A 130 -12.80 -13.75 11.92
C LEU A 130 -13.37 -14.33 13.22
N SER A 131 -14.24 -15.34 13.10
CA SER A 131 -14.78 -16.05 14.26
C SER A 131 -13.66 -16.47 15.23
N PRO A 132 -13.84 -16.29 16.55
CA PRO A 132 -12.76 -16.52 17.51
C PRO A 132 -12.19 -17.93 17.41
N SER A 133 -10.86 -18.02 17.40
CA SER A 133 -10.10 -19.26 17.42
C SER A 133 -9.27 -19.34 18.70
N GLN A 134 -9.08 -20.55 19.24
CA GLN A 134 -8.24 -20.72 20.42
C GLN A 134 -6.76 -20.52 20.05
N ASN A 135 -6.08 -19.63 20.78
CA ASN A 135 -4.64 -19.45 20.74
C ASN A 135 -4.04 -19.79 22.12
N PRO A 136 -3.59 -21.04 22.38
CA PRO A 136 -3.11 -21.43 23.70
C PRO A 136 -1.81 -20.74 24.12
N HIS A 137 -1.12 -20.09 23.18
CA HIS A 137 0.17 -19.45 23.41
C HIS A 137 0.07 -17.98 23.85
N ALA A 138 -1.13 -17.39 23.84
CA ALA A 138 -1.35 -16.00 24.18
C ALA A 138 -2.40 -15.84 25.28
N ILE A 139 -2.30 -14.72 26.01
CA ILE A 139 -3.22 -14.39 27.10
C ILE A 139 -4.65 -14.32 26.57
N TYR A 140 -5.58 -15.00 27.24
CA TYR A 140 -6.99 -15.07 26.84
C TYR A 140 -7.24 -15.49 25.38
N ALA A 141 -6.34 -16.27 24.78
CA ALA A 141 -6.40 -16.65 23.37
C ALA A 141 -6.39 -15.47 22.37
N SER A 142 -5.83 -14.33 22.77
CA SER A 142 -5.73 -13.15 21.90
C SER A 142 -4.58 -13.26 20.89
N LYS A 143 -4.51 -12.29 19.96
CA LYS A 143 -3.35 -12.08 19.08
C LYS A 143 -3.03 -10.59 19.00
N GLY A 144 -1.75 -10.22 18.96
CA GLY A 144 -1.32 -8.83 18.81
C GLY A 144 -1.55 -8.31 17.39
N VAL A 145 -2.25 -7.19 17.23
CA VAL A 145 -2.72 -6.71 15.91
C VAL A 145 -2.00 -5.45 15.38
N GLY A 146 -1.21 -4.76 16.20
CA GLY A 146 -0.73 -3.40 15.92
C GLY A 146 -0.04 -3.18 14.57
N GLU A 147 0.79 -4.12 14.11
CA GLU A 147 1.52 -4.00 12.83
C GLU A 147 0.81 -4.70 11.67
N ALA A 148 -0.17 -5.56 11.97
CA ALA A 148 -0.74 -6.50 11.02
C ALA A 148 -1.57 -5.80 9.92
N GLY A 149 -2.13 -4.62 10.21
CA GLY A 149 -2.88 -3.85 9.21
C GLY A 149 -2.01 -3.12 8.17
N LEU A 150 -0.70 -2.90 8.44
CA LEU A 150 0.13 -2.02 7.62
C LEU A 150 0.33 -2.53 6.20
N PHE A 151 0.72 -3.81 6.05
CA PHE A 151 0.96 -4.36 4.71
C PHE A 151 -0.35 -4.57 3.93
N LEU A 152 -1.50 -4.73 4.59
CA LEU A 152 -2.80 -4.77 3.91
C LEU A 152 -3.08 -3.51 3.07
N GLY A 153 -2.48 -2.37 3.42
CA GLY A 153 -2.52 -1.14 2.62
C GLY A 153 -2.02 -1.32 1.18
N CYS A 154 -1.15 -2.31 0.90
CA CYS A 154 -0.68 -2.59 -0.46
C CYS A 154 -1.80 -3.10 -1.39
N SER A 155 -2.96 -3.50 -0.85
CA SER A 155 -4.14 -3.80 -1.67
C SER A 155 -4.55 -2.61 -2.53
N VAL A 156 -4.42 -1.37 -2.01
CA VAL A 156 -4.67 -0.14 -2.78
C VAL A 156 -3.64 0.00 -3.91
N PHE A 157 -2.35 -0.21 -3.60
CA PHE A 157 -1.26 -0.18 -4.60
C PHE A 157 -1.50 -1.16 -5.75
N PHE A 158 -1.89 -2.40 -5.45
CA PHE A 158 -2.16 -3.41 -6.48
C PHE A 158 -3.43 -3.10 -7.28
N ALA A 159 -4.46 -2.53 -6.65
CA ALA A 159 -5.66 -2.07 -7.36
C ALA A 159 -5.31 -0.91 -8.33
N LEU A 160 -4.46 0.03 -7.91
CA LEU A 160 -3.97 1.10 -8.78
C LEU A 160 -3.14 0.54 -9.95
N ARG A 161 -2.24 -0.42 -9.67
CA ARG A 161 -1.46 -1.11 -10.71
C ARG A 161 -2.35 -1.80 -11.75
N ASP A 162 -3.41 -2.45 -11.32
CA ASP A 162 -4.34 -3.14 -12.22
C ASP A 162 -5.18 -2.14 -13.03
N ALA A 163 -5.60 -1.02 -12.44
CA ALA A 163 -6.23 0.08 -13.18
C ALA A 163 -5.31 0.65 -14.27
N VAL A 164 -4.03 0.89 -13.96
CA VAL A 164 -3.00 1.32 -14.93
C VAL A 164 -2.77 0.25 -16.00
N SER A 165 -2.69 -1.03 -15.62
CA SER A 165 -2.55 -2.15 -16.56
C SER A 165 -3.68 -2.17 -17.58
N THR A 166 -4.91 -1.96 -17.11
CA THR A 166 -6.11 -1.92 -17.95
C THR A 166 -6.09 -0.71 -18.89
N ALA A 167 -5.72 0.48 -18.40
CA ALA A 167 -5.54 1.67 -19.24
C ALA A 167 -4.51 1.46 -20.36
N ARG A 168 -3.37 0.82 -20.05
CA ARG A 168 -2.32 0.50 -21.04
C ARG A 168 -2.80 -0.53 -22.06
N LYS A 169 -3.54 -1.55 -21.62
CA LYS A 169 -4.11 -2.58 -22.50
C LYS A 169 -5.11 -1.98 -23.49
N GLU A 170 -5.98 -1.07 -23.05
CA GLU A 170 -6.92 -0.37 -23.95
C GLU A 170 -6.21 0.44 -25.04
N ARG A 171 -5.04 0.99 -24.72
CA ARG A 171 -4.24 1.83 -25.63
C ARG A 171 -3.27 1.03 -26.50
N GLY A 172 -3.35 -0.30 -26.49
CA GLY A 172 -2.47 -1.14 -27.30
C GLY A 172 -1.00 -1.07 -26.87
N LEU A 173 -0.73 -0.90 -25.57
CA LEU A 173 0.61 -0.96 -24.99
C LEU A 173 0.82 -2.28 -24.21
N PRO A 174 0.75 -3.47 -24.85
CA PRO A 174 0.99 -4.72 -24.18
C PRO A 174 2.49 -4.86 -23.86
N GLY A 175 2.81 -5.07 -22.58
CA GLY A 175 4.19 -5.28 -22.16
C GLY A 175 4.32 -5.32 -20.65
N ALA A 176 5.39 -5.96 -20.18
CA ALA A 176 5.76 -5.88 -18.78
C ALA A 176 6.12 -4.42 -18.45
N PHE A 177 5.53 -3.89 -17.38
CA PHE A 177 5.88 -2.58 -16.83
C PHE A 177 6.06 -2.74 -15.32
N THR A 178 7.01 -1.98 -14.79
CA THR A 178 7.33 -1.95 -13.37
C THR A 178 6.77 -0.67 -12.78
N LEU A 179 6.10 -0.79 -11.64
CA LEU A 179 5.67 0.33 -10.82
C LEU A 179 6.34 0.18 -9.47
N ASN A 180 7.00 1.25 -9.03
CA ASN A 180 7.66 1.30 -7.74
C ASN A 180 6.74 1.99 -6.71
N SER A 181 6.90 1.61 -5.45
CA SER A 181 6.30 2.30 -4.32
C SER A 181 7.16 3.53 -3.95
N PRO A 182 6.57 4.64 -3.51
CA PRO A 182 5.13 4.94 -3.46
C PRO A 182 4.56 5.21 -4.85
N LEU A 183 3.34 4.75 -5.12
CA LEU A 183 2.65 4.94 -6.39
C LEU A 183 1.95 6.30 -6.45
N THR A 184 2.77 7.34 -6.51
CA THR A 184 2.33 8.74 -6.56
C THR A 184 1.60 9.08 -7.86
N PRO A 185 0.83 10.18 -7.89
CA PRO A 185 0.15 10.65 -9.10
C PRO A 185 1.09 10.81 -10.31
N GLU A 186 2.34 11.24 -10.08
CA GLU A 186 3.37 11.31 -11.12
C GLU A 186 3.60 9.93 -11.77
N ARG A 187 3.86 8.89 -10.96
CA ARG A 187 4.12 7.53 -11.45
C ARG A 187 2.88 6.96 -12.16
N ILE A 188 1.68 7.20 -11.64
CA ILE A 188 0.41 6.78 -12.28
C ILE A 188 0.27 7.46 -13.64
N ARG A 189 0.39 8.78 -13.70
CA ARG A 189 0.22 9.56 -14.93
C ARG A 189 1.19 9.13 -16.02
N MET A 190 2.46 8.97 -15.67
CA MET A 190 3.51 8.58 -16.62
C MET A 190 3.38 7.13 -17.09
N ALA A 191 2.81 6.24 -16.26
CA ALA A 191 2.53 4.87 -16.66
C ALA A 191 1.34 4.75 -17.62
N CYS A 192 0.35 5.65 -17.49
CA CYS A 192 -0.76 5.83 -18.42
C CYS A 192 -0.32 6.60 -19.68
N ALA A 193 0.60 6.02 -20.47
CA ALA A 193 1.12 6.65 -21.67
C ALA A 193 0.02 6.89 -22.73
N ASP A 194 0.05 8.07 -23.32
CA ASP A 194 -0.84 8.59 -24.37
C ASP A 194 -0.07 9.61 -25.25
N ASP A 195 -0.76 10.20 -26.24
CA ASP A 195 -0.18 11.17 -27.16
C ASP A 195 0.54 12.32 -26.44
N PHE A 196 -0.02 12.80 -25.32
CA PHE A 196 0.60 13.88 -24.53
C PHE A 196 1.93 13.46 -23.94
N THR A 197 2.04 12.22 -23.41
CA THR A 197 3.31 11.73 -22.87
C THR A 197 4.41 11.58 -23.93
N GLN A 198 4.03 11.38 -25.20
CA GLN A 198 4.99 11.27 -26.32
C GLN A 198 5.42 12.64 -26.85
N MET A 199 4.59 13.68 -26.68
CA MET A 199 4.89 15.04 -27.12
C MET A 199 5.96 15.74 -26.25
N ILE A 200 6.16 15.28 -25.02
CA ILE A 200 7.12 15.89 -24.09
C ILE A 200 8.55 15.56 -24.52
N ALA A 201 9.38 16.59 -24.71
CA ALA A 201 10.80 16.42 -24.99
C ALA A 201 11.51 15.75 -23.80
N LYS A 202 12.37 14.77 -24.09
CA LYS A 202 13.16 14.08 -23.07
C LYS A 202 14.58 14.62 -23.07
N ASP A 203 15.06 15.00 -21.90
CA ASP A 203 16.44 15.44 -21.72
C ASP A 203 17.40 14.25 -21.71
N HIS A 204 18.66 14.50 -22.12
CA HIS A 204 19.70 13.49 -22.05
C HIS A 204 20.16 13.33 -20.59
N PRO A 205 20.32 12.11 -20.05
CA PRO A 205 20.60 11.90 -18.62
C PRO A 205 21.84 12.64 -18.09
N ASP A 206 22.86 12.79 -18.94
CA ASP A 206 24.14 13.42 -18.57
C ASP A 206 24.17 14.94 -18.77
N SER A 207 23.11 15.56 -19.31
CA SER A 207 23.14 16.99 -19.65
C SER A 207 22.82 17.92 -18.48
N PHE A 208 22.28 17.40 -17.38
CA PHE A 208 21.87 18.20 -16.22
C PHE A 208 22.05 17.46 -14.90
N SER A 209 22.07 18.23 -13.80
CA SER A 209 21.98 17.67 -12.45
C SER A 209 20.51 17.73 -12.02
N PRO A 210 19.85 16.59 -11.76
CA PRO A 210 18.44 16.58 -11.37
C PRO A 210 18.25 17.21 -10.00
N TRP A 211 17.08 17.82 -9.79
CA TRP A 211 16.75 18.42 -8.49
C TRP A 211 16.62 17.36 -7.38
N ALA A 212 15.95 16.24 -7.69
CA ALA A 212 15.82 15.10 -6.80
C ALA A 212 16.29 13.81 -7.50
N ILE A 213 16.82 12.87 -6.71
CA ILE A 213 17.12 11.52 -7.18
C ILE A 213 15.84 10.68 -7.21
N SER A 214 15.67 9.89 -8.27
CA SER A 214 14.66 8.83 -8.30
C SER A 214 15.16 7.65 -7.47
N ILE A 215 14.49 7.40 -6.35
CA ILE A 215 14.78 6.31 -5.41
C ILE A 215 13.79 5.16 -5.64
#